data_AF-A0A1I5DQJ2-F1
#
_entry.id   AF-A0A1I5DQJ2-F1
#
_cell.length_a   1.000
_cell.length_b   1.000
_cell.length_c   1.000
_cell.angle_alpha   90.00
_cell.angle_beta   90.00
_cell.angle_gamma   90.00
#
_symmetry.space_group_name_H-M   'P 1'
#
loop_
_entity.id
_entity.type
_entity.pdbx_description
1 polymer ?
#
loop_
_entity_poly.entity_id
_entity_poly.type
_entity_poly.pdbx_seq_one_letter_code
_entity_poly.pdbx_strand_id
1 'polypeptide(L)'
;MCLNQILDGLEQNNSTGAQAFDHARRGFLEWAMSVAGPVTPGVARAALADPAAIAAESAAAQAFVSYLEQACRGAQLHRPRRGRARLLH
;
A
#
# COMPACT_ATOMS: atom_id res chain seq x y z
N MET A 1 13.61 0.55 -0.31
CA MET A 1 13.56 -0.93 -0.45
C MET A 1 12.58 -1.31 -1.54
N CYS A 2 12.80 -2.45 -2.22
CA CYS A 2 11.88 -2.95 -3.24
C CYS A 2 10.73 -3.73 -2.61
N LEU A 3 9.53 -3.68 -3.21
CA LEU A 3 8.32 -4.39 -2.76
C LEU A 3 8.60 -5.87 -2.46
N ASN A 4 9.33 -6.54 -3.36
CA ASN A 4 9.66 -7.96 -3.26
C ASN A 4 10.47 -8.31 -1.99
N GLN A 5 11.39 -7.43 -1.57
CA GLN A 5 12.21 -7.65 -0.37
C GLN A 5 11.40 -7.46 0.92
N ILE A 6 10.44 -6.52 0.89
CA ILE A 6 9.53 -6.29 2.02
C ILE A 6 8.61 -7.49 2.18
N LEU A 7 8.02 -7.99 1.09
CA LEU A 7 7.16 -9.17 1.13
C LEU A 7 7.92 -10.44 1.54
N ASP A 8 9.12 -10.67 1.01
CA ASP A 8 9.97 -11.81 1.43
C ASP A 8 10.29 -11.78 2.93
N GLY A 9 10.59 -10.60 3.48
CA GLY A 9 10.81 -10.44 4.92
C GLY A 9 9.54 -10.60 5.77
N LEU A 10 8.37 -10.29 5.23
CA LEU A 10 7.08 -10.53 5.90
C LEU A 10 6.68 -12.00 5.85
N GLU A 11 6.96 -12.70 4.74
CA GLU A 11 6.72 -14.14 4.59
C GLU A 11 7.56 -14.99 5.55
N GLN A 12 8.81 -14.58 5.79
CA GLN A 12 9.66 -15.24 6.78
C GLN A 12 9.29 -14.93 8.23
N ASN A 13 8.33 -14.01 8.45
CA ASN A 13 7.92 -13.58 9.77
C ASN A 13 6.68 -14.35 10.25
N ASN A 14 6.87 -15.22 11.23
CA ASN A 14 5.79 -15.99 11.88
C ASN A 14 4.95 -15.18 12.89
N SER A 15 5.04 -13.85 12.87
CA SER A 15 4.20 -12.99 13.70
C SER A 15 2.73 -13.16 13.33
N THR A 16 1.87 -13.21 14.34
CA THR A 16 0.42 -13.33 14.17
C THR A 16 -0.31 -12.23 14.93
N GLY A 17 -1.58 -11.98 14.58
CA GLY A 17 -2.41 -10.98 15.24
C GLY A 17 -1.80 -9.58 15.18
N ALA A 18 -1.76 -8.87 16.30
CA ALA A 18 -1.31 -7.47 16.37
C ALA A 18 0.13 -7.26 15.84
N GLN A 19 1.04 -8.20 16.10
CA GLN A 19 2.43 -8.10 15.66
C GLN A 19 2.54 -8.17 14.13
N ALA A 20 1.74 -9.03 13.49
CA ALA A 20 1.66 -9.11 12.02
C ALA A 20 1.25 -7.77 11.41
N PHE A 21 0.26 -7.09 12.01
CA PHE A 21 -0.18 -5.77 11.57
C PHE A 21 0.89 -4.68 11.73
N ASP A 22 1.64 -4.68 12.84
CA ASP A 22 2.72 -3.71 13.03
C ASP A 22 3.86 -3.91 12.02
N HIS A 23 4.25 -5.15 11.76
CA HIS A 23 5.25 -5.48 10.73
C HIS A 23 4.76 -5.09 9.33
N ALA A 24 3.52 -5.43 8.99
CA ALA A 24 2.89 -5.06 7.72
C ALA A 24 2.82 -3.54 7.53
N ARG A 25 2.41 -2.81 8.57
CA ARG A 25 2.31 -1.35 8.54
C ARG A 25 3.67 -0.72 8.32
N ARG A 26 4.70 -1.21 9.02
CA ARG A 26 6.07 -0.72 8.85
C ARG A 26 6.57 -0.97 7.42
N GLY A 27 6.39 -2.18 6.90
CA GLY A 27 6.70 -2.52 5.52
C GLY A 27 5.98 -1.62 4.51
N PHE A 28 4.70 -1.34 4.73
CA PHE A 28 3.91 -0.43 3.89
C PHE A 28 4.48 0.99 3.88
N LEU A 29 4.85 1.53 5.04
CA LEU A 29 5.46 2.86 5.13
C LEU A 29 6.82 2.91 4.46
N GLU A 30 7.65 1.87 4.63
CA GLU A 30 8.96 1.77 3.99
C GLU A 30 8.84 1.70 2.46
N TRP A 31 7.88 0.92 1.95
CA TRP A 31 7.53 0.91 0.53
C TRP A 31 7.06 2.29 0.06
N ALA A 32 6.10 2.90 0.76
CA ALA A 32 5.52 4.19 0.39
C ALA A 32 6.56 5.31 0.31
N MET A 33 7.53 5.33 1.25
CA MET A 33 8.64 6.29 1.23
C MET A 33 9.70 5.98 0.16
N SER A 34 9.76 4.73 -0.31
CA SER A 34 10.72 4.32 -1.36
C SER A 34 10.21 4.60 -2.78
N VAL A 35 8.91 4.84 -2.96
CA VAL A 35 8.34 5.21 -4.26
C VAL A 35 8.81 6.61 -4.65
N ALA A 36 9.29 6.75 -5.88
CA ALA A 36 9.61 8.06 -6.44
C ALA A 36 8.32 8.85 -6.72
N GLY A 37 7.98 9.76 -5.80
CA GLY A 37 6.82 10.65 -5.93
C GLY A 37 5.61 10.20 -5.10
N PRO A 38 4.43 10.82 -5.31
CA PRO A 38 3.26 10.55 -4.49
C PRO A 38 2.76 9.11 -4.71
N VAL A 39 2.43 8.43 -3.62
CA VAL A 39 1.74 7.14 -3.65
C VAL A 39 0.31 7.35 -4.12
N THR A 40 0.10 7.20 -5.43
CA THR A 40 -1.22 7.26 -6.05
C THR A 40 -1.90 5.89 -6.00
N PRO A 41 -3.24 5.81 -6.14
CA PRO A 41 -3.92 4.52 -6.21
C PRO A 41 -3.46 3.68 -7.42
N GLY A 42 -2.95 4.31 -8.48
CA GLY A 42 -2.33 3.59 -9.60
C GLY A 42 -1.05 2.86 -9.19
N VAL A 43 -0.21 3.50 -8.38
CA VAL A 43 1.01 2.89 -7.83
C VAL A 43 0.66 1.73 -6.89
N ALA A 44 -0.33 1.91 -6.02
CA ALA A 44 -0.80 0.84 -5.14
C ALA A 44 -1.39 -0.35 -5.92
N ARG A 45 -2.14 -0.09 -7.01
CA ARG A 45 -2.65 -1.16 -7.89
C ARG A 45 -1.54 -1.91 -8.61
N ALA A 46 -0.50 -1.21 -9.06
CA ALA A 46 0.66 -1.85 -9.67
C ALA A 46 1.38 -2.77 -8.67
N ALA A 47 1.51 -2.33 -7.42
CA ALA A 47 2.05 -3.16 -6.33
C ALA A 47 1.18 -4.38 -6.01
N LEU A 48 -0.16 -4.25 -6.04
CA LEU A 48 -1.08 -5.39 -5.86
C LEU A 48 -1.03 -6.40 -7.00
N ALA A 49 -0.73 -5.96 -8.21
CA ALA A 49 -0.60 -6.83 -9.37
C ALA A 49 0.75 -7.58 -9.42
N ASP A 50 1.65 -7.30 -8.48
CA ASP A 50 2.94 -7.98 -8.40
C ASP A 50 2.77 -9.45 -7.96
N PRO A 51 3.46 -10.41 -8.60
CA PRO A 51 3.36 -11.82 -8.24
C PRO A 51 3.63 -12.11 -6.76
N ALA A 52 4.55 -11.38 -6.11
CA ALA A 52 4.83 -11.57 -4.69
C ALA A 52 3.67 -11.11 -3.80
N ALA A 53 2.93 -10.08 -4.21
CA ALA A 53 1.74 -9.62 -3.48
C ALA A 53 0.57 -10.60 -3.65
N ILE A 54 0.46 -11.23 -4.82
CA ILE A 54 -0.54 -12.28 -5.10
C ILE A 54 -0.25 -13.56 -4.32
N ALA A 55 1.03 -13.90 -4.15
CA ALA A 55 1.49 -15.10 -3.44
C ALA A 55 1.62 -14.91 -1.92
N ALA A 56 1.07 -13.83 -1.34
CA ALA A 56 1.17 -13.56 0.09
C ALA A 56 0.39 -14.60 0.93
N GLU A 57 1.10 -15.38 1.75
CA GLU A 57 0.54 -16.46 2.56
C GLU A 57 0.62 -16.15 4.06
N SER A 58 1.71 -15.53 4.50
CA SER A 58 1.89 -15.16 5.90
C SER A 58 0.86 -14.11 6.36
N ALA A 59 0.51 -14.16 7.65
CA ALA A 59 -0.42 -13.17 8.23
C ALA A 59 0.09 -11.73 8.07
N ALA A 60 1.41 -11.52 8.12
CA ALA A 60 2.02 -10.20 7.97
C ALA A 60 1.99 -9.73 6.50
N ALA A 61 2.27 -10.61 5.53
CA ALA A 61 2.17 -10.24 4.11
C ALA A 61 0.72 -9.99 3.69
N GLN A 62 -0.24 -10.78 4.16
CA GLN A 62 -1.67 -10.54 3.91
C GLN A 62 -2.15 -9.22 4.51
N ALA A 63 -1.68 -8.87 5.71
CA ALA A 63 -1.95 -7.57 6.30
C ALA A 63 -1.32 -6.42 5.47
N PHE A 64 -0.15 -6.62 4.88
CA PHE A 64 0.47 -5.65 3.98
C PHE A 64 -0.33 -5.47 2.69
N VAL A 65 -0.80 -6.56 2.08
CA VAL A 65 -1.71 -6.53 0.92
C VAL A 65 -2.99 -5.75 1.27
N SER A 66 -3.54 -5.97 2.46
CA SER A 66 -4.72 -5.23 2.94
C SER A 66 -4.48 -3.72 3.03
N TYR A 67 -3.26 -3.27 3.36
CA TYR A 67 -2.90 -1.84 3.33
C TYR A 67 -2.81 -1.30 1.90
N LEU A 68 -2.28 -2.08 0.96
CA LEU A 68 -2.25 -1.70 -0.46
C LEU A 68 -3.68 -1.55 -1.02
N GLU A 69 -4.57 -2.48 -0.70
CA GLU A 69 -5.98 -2.40 -1.10
C GLU A 69 -6.67 -1.15 -0.54
N GLN A 70 -6.41 -0.82 0.73
CA GLN A 70 -6.92 0.41 1.34
C GLN A 70 -6.37 1.66 0.65
N ALA A 71 -5.08 1.68 0.30
CA ALA A 71 -4.48 2.78 -0.46
C ALA A 71 -5.11 2.95 -1.86
N CYS A 72 -5.51 1.85 -2.50
CA CYS A 72 -6.28 1.91 -3.75
C CYS A 72 -7.66 2.55 -3.58
N ARG A 73 -8.35 2.27 -2.46
CA ARG A 73 -9.71 2.76 -2.17
C ARG A 73 -9.72 4.20 -1.66
N GLY A 74 -8.82 4.55 -0.75
CA GLY A 74 -8.78 5.86 -0.07
C GLY A 74 -8.56 7.04 -1.03
N ALA A 75 -7.83 6.82 -2.12
CA ALA A 75 -7.62 7.87 -3.10
C ALA A 75 -8.82 8.13 -4.03
N GLN A 76 -9.82 7.24 -4.09
CA GLN A 76 -11.09 7.53 -4.77
C GLN A 76 -11.93 8.56 -3.98
N LEU A 77 -11.78 8.63 -2.65
CA LEU A 77 -12.48 9.61 -1.82
C LEU A 77 -11.86 11.02 -1.90
N HIS A 78 -10.57 11.11 -2.26
CA HIS A 78 -9.84 12.37 -2.41
C HIS A 78 -9.79 12.85 -3.86
N ARG A 79 -10.88 12.70 -4.63
CA ARG A 79 -11.03 13.48 -5.86
C ARG A 79 -11.11 14.95 -5.45
N PRO A 80 -10.13 15.83 -5.77
CA PRO A 80 -10.31 17.24 -5.51
C PRO A 80 -11.54 17.67 -6.30
N ARG A 81 -12.58 18.12 -5.59
CA ARG A 81 -13.71 18.80 -6.22
C ARG A 81 -13.10 19.98 -6.96
N ARG A 82 -12.93 19.84 -8.29
CA ARG A 82 -12.51 20.92 -9.19
C ARG A 82 -13.39 22.11 -8.87
N GLY A 83 -12.84 23.04 -8.08
CA GLY A 83 -13.52 24.24 -7.65
C GLY A 83 -13.92 24.97 -8.91
N ARG A 84 -15.22 25.18 -9.08
CA ARG A 84 -15.78 26.10 -10.07
C ARG A 84 -14.95 27.38 -10.02
N ALA A 85 -14.25 27.67 -11.10
CA ALA A 85 -13.77 29.01 -11.38
C ALA A 85 -15.02 29.91 -11.38
N ARG A 86 -15.25 30.61 -10.26
CA ARG A 86 -16.12 31.77 -10.24
C ARG A 86 -15.41 32.84 -11.04
N LEU A 87 -15.70 32.88 -12.35
CA LEU A 87 -15.62 34.10 -13.14
C LEU A 87 -16.56 35.10 -12.47
N LEU A 88 -15.98 36.04 -11.74
CA LEU A 88 -16.63 37.29 -11.36
C LEU A 88 -16.13 38.34 -12.35
N HIS A 89 -17.01 38.75 -13.24
CA HIS A 89 -16.92 39.99 -14.01
C HIS A 89 -17.43 41.14 -13.16
#